data_AF-A0A5J5JY91-F1
#
_entry.id   AF-A0A5J5JY91-F1
#
_cell.length_a   1.000
_cell.length_b   1.000
_cell.length_c   1.000
_cell.angle_alpha   90.00
_cell.angle_beta   90.00
_cell.angle_gamma   90.00
#
_symmetry.space_group_name_H-M   'P 1'
#
loop_
_entity.id
_entity.type
_entity.pdbx_description
1 polymer ?
#
loop_
_entity_poly.entity_id
_entity_poly.type
_entity_poly.pdbx_seq_one_letter_code
_entity_poly.pdbx_strand_id
1 'polypeptide(L)'
;MSSPYRLCIDSYPPGEGFRSGLSSGEPSPVRMPTEELAFAADRKWQNGQELRIRFLDGDTETHKRIQRHAETWLKYANLHFTFGNSPRAEIRISCSGEGYWSYVGRDAEKVHPSEPTMVLAFPEDVEEQEFRGTVLHEFGHAIGCVHEQASPAARIPWDEEKVYAYYRKWHGWDRAKTFQNVLLRYSATEVQHTRHDPHSIMQYAVPAELTIGGFTVGWNNELSEGDIAFISHMYPGRA
;
A
#
# COMPACT_ATOMS: atom_id res chain seq x y z
N MET A 1 20.84 9.38 11.96
CA MET A 1 21.27 8.48 10.87
C MET A 1 20.00 7.91 10.29
N SER A 2 19.65 8.27 9.05
CA SER A 2 18.43 7.78 8.40
C SER A 2 18.59 6.31 8.01
N SER A 3 17.49 5.56 8.02
CA SER A 3 17.46 4.18 7.54
C SER A 3 18.01 4.11 6.10
N PRO A 4 18.85 3.10 5.75
CA PRO A 4 19.29 2.92 4.37
C PRO A 4 18.14 2.56 3.41
N TYR A 5 16.98 2.15 3.93
CA TYR A 5 15.79 1.88 3.15
C TYR A 5 14.70 2.91 3.48
N ARG A 6 14.13 3.54 2.45
CA ARG A 6 12.97 4.40 2.62
C ARG A 6 11.74 3.53 2.84
N LEU A 7 11.00 3.83 3.90
CA LEU A 7 9.94 2.97 4.41
C LEU A 7 8.58 3.50 3.98
N CYS A 8 7.81 2.71 3.22
CA CYS A 8 6.36 2.88 3.12
C CYS A 8 5.69 2.25 4.35
N ILE A 9 4.65 2.90 4.89
CA ILE A 9 3.91 2.48 6.09
C ILE A 9 2.42 2.41 5.77
N ASP A 10 1.79 1.26 5.98
CA ASP A 10 0.32 1.20 5.89
C ASP A 10 -0.30 1.99 7.06
N SER A 11 -1.07 3.02 6.73
CA SER A 11 -1.83 3.77 7.74
C SER A 11 -3.27 3.30 7.76
N TYR A 12 -3.72 2.78 8.90
CA TYR A 12 -5.09 2.35 9.14
C TYR A 12 -5.81 3.33 10.09
N PRO A 13 -7.13 3.56 9.92
CA PRO A 13 -7.88 4.40 10.83
C PRO A 13 -7.80 3.91 12.29
N PRO A 14 -7.80 4.81 13.29
CA PRO A 14 -7.76 4.42 14.70
C PRO A 14 -8.90 3.45 15.06
N GLY A 15 -8.54 2.26 15.57
CA GLY A 15 -9.50 1.24 16.01
C GLY A 15 -9.78 0.11 15.01
N GLU A 16 -9.31 0.23 13.76
CA GLU A 16 -9.45 -0.79 12.70
C GLU A 16 -8.14 -1.56 12.41
N GLY A 17 -7.19 -1.55 13.36
CA GLY A 17 -6.10 -2.51 13.32
C GLY A 17 -6.65 -3.94 13.37
N PHE A 18 -6.16 -4.81 12.48
CA PHE A 18 -6.60 -6.21 12.39
C PHE A 18 -6.57 -6.89 13.77
N ARG A 19 -7.76 -7.31 14.25
CA ARG A 19 -7.88 -8.11 15.47
C ARG A 19 -7.66 -9.57 15.11
N SER A 20 -6.44 -10.08 15.31
CA SER A 20 -6.18 -11.52 15.21
C SER A 20 -6.93 -12.24 16.35
N GLY A 21 -8.10 -12.79 16.06
CA GLY A 21 -8.91 -13.58 16.98
C GLY A 21 -8.34 -14.98 17.26
N LEU A 22 -7.04 -15.12 17.53
CA LEU A 22 -6.44 -16.40 17.88
C LEU A 22 -6.73 -16.72 19.36
N SER A 23 -7.89 -17.34 19.60
CA SER A 23 -8.13 -18.15 20.79
C SER A 23 -7.62 -19.56 20.54
N SER A 24 -6.81 -20.07 21.47
CA SER A 24 -6.23 -21.40 21.45
C SER A 24 -7.32 -22.50 21.49
N GLY A 25 -7.57 -23.16 20.36
CA GLY A 25 -8.39 -24.36 20.27
C GLY A 25 -8.12 -25.07 18.95
N GLU A 26 -8.03 -26.41 18.99
CA GLU A 26 -7.61 -27.30 17.89
C GLU A 26 -8.37 -27.12 16.56
N PRO A 27 -7.76 -27.47 15.40
CA PRO A 27 -8.34 -27.19 14.10
C PRO A 27 -9.47 -28.18 13.75
N SER A 28 -10.72 -27.70 13.80
CA SER A 28 -11.83 -28.30 13.07
C SER A 28 -11.86 -27.78 11.62
N PRO A 29 -12.45 -28.52 10.65
CA PRO A 29 -12.54 -28.06 9.26
C PRO A 29 -13.59 -26.94 9.17
N VAL A 30 -13.15 -25.69 9.26
CA VAL A 30 -14.02 -24.51 9.29
C VAL A 30 -14.51 -24.18 7.88
N ARG A 31 -15.83 -24.29 7.69
CA ARG A 31 -16.58 -23.55 6.66
C ARG A 31 -16.37 -22.06 6.92
N MET A 32 -15.78 -21.34 5.97
CA MET A 32 -15.31 -19.96 6.19
C MET A 32 -16.46 -18.94 6.22
N PRO A 33 -16.35 -17.85 7.00
CA PRO A 33 -17.43 -16.88 7.18
C PRO A 33 -17.44 -15.81 6.09
N THR A 34 -18.64 -15.43 5.67
CA THR A 34 -19.00 -14.40 4.69
C THR A 34 -18.53 -12.97 5.01
N GLU A 35 -17.96 -12.72 6.19
CA GLU A 35 -17.63 -11.38 6.68
C GLU A 35 -16.27 -10.84 6.17
N GLU A 36 -15.31 -11.72 5.86
CA GLU A 36 -13.94 -11.33 5.48
C GLU A 36 -13.83 -10.86 4.01
N LEU A 37 -14.53 -11.51 3.07
CA LEU A 37 -14.63 -11.07 1.68
C LEU A 37 -15.36 -9.72 1.55
N ALA A 38 -16.26 -9.41 2.48
CA ALA A 38 -16.96 -8.13 2.53
C ALA A 38 -15.99 -6.99 2.88
N PHE A 39 -15.00 -7.22 3.75
CA PHE A 39 -14.05 -6.21 4.19
C PHE A 39 -13.13 -5.68 3.07
N ALA A 40 -12.63 -6.58 2.20
CA ALA A 40 -11.85 -6.17 1.02
C ALA A 40 -12.72 -5.49 -0.06
N ALA A 41 -13.98 -5.91 -0.21
CA ALA A 41 -14.94 -5.26 -1.10
C ALA A 41 -15.33 -3.85 -0.61
N ASP A 42 -15.40 -3.64 0.71
CA ASP A 42 -15.80 -2.36 1.31
C ASP A 42 -14.77 -1.23 1.10
N ARG A 43 -13.49 -1.58 0.96
CA ARG A 43 -12.39 -0.63 0.71
C ARG A 43 -12.27 -0.21 -0.76
N LYS A 44 -12.88 -0.95 -1.68
CA LYS A 44 -12.80 -0.68 -3.11
C LYS A 44 -13.68 0.52 -3.49
N TRP A 45 -13.19 1.39 -4.37
CA TRP A 45 -14.00 2.46 -4.97
C TRP A 45 -15.08 1.91 -5.91
N GLN A 46 -16.08 2.71 -6.21
CA GLN A 46 -17.06 2.34 -7.23
C GLN A 46 -16.39 2.32 -8.62
N ASN A 47 -16.75 1.35 -9.45
CA ASN A 47 -16.23 1.27 -10.80
C ASN A 47 -16.69 2.48 -11.63
N GLY A 48 -15.77 3.13 -12.34
CA GLY A 48 -16.01 4.38 -13.06
C GLY A 48 -16.08 5.63 -12.17
N GLN A 49 -15.78 5.52 -10.87
CA GLN A 49 -15.86 6.64 -9.94
C GLN A 49 -14.80 7.71 -10.26
N GLU A 50 -15.20 8.97 -10.09
CA GLU A 50 -14.29 10.12 -10.03
C GLU A 50 -13.78 10.30 -8.60
N LEU A 51 -12.46 10.22 -8.43
CA LEU A 51 -11.77 10.53 -7.19
C LEU A 51 -11.19 11.93 -7.29
N ARG A 52 -11.63 12.81 -6.39
CA ARG A 52 -11.12 14.18 -6.31
C ARG A 52 -9.88 14.17 -5.43
N ILE A 53 -8.83 14.78 -5.95
CA ILE A 53 -7.51 14.77 -5.34
C ILE A 53 -7.09 16.22 -5.11
N ARG A 54 -6.59 16.52 -3.91
CA ARG A 54 -5.98 17.82 -3.63
C ARG A 54 -4.63 17.66 -2.94
N PHE A 55 -3.77 18.63 -3.20
CA PHE A 55 -2.54 18.82 -2.44
C PHE A 55 -2.79 19.79 -1.29
N LEU A 56 -2.30 19.46 -0.09
CA LEU A 56 -2.39 20.29 1.11
C LEU A 56 -1.19 21.25 1.22
N ASP A 57 -0.06 20.86 0.64
CA ASP A 57 1.20 21.60 0.62
C ASP A 57 2.06 21.12 -0.58
N GLY A 58 3.30 21.59 -0.69
CA GLY A 58 4.23 21.26 -1.77
C GLY A 58 4.19 22.23 -2.95
N ASP A 59 5.18 22.14 -3.83
CA ASP A 59 5.31 23.01 -4.99
C ASP A 59 4.62 22.44 -6.25
N THR A 60 4.33 23.33 -7.21
CA THR A 60 3.62 22.99 -8.44
C THR A 60 4.33 21.96 -9.31
N GLU A 61 5.66 21.90 -9.30
CA GLU A 61 6.40 20.93 -10.10
C GLU A 61 6.27 19.53 -9.50
N THR A 62 6.44 19.41 -8.18
CA THR A 62 6.18 18.16 -7.45
C THR A 62 4.75 17.66 -7.68
N HIS A 63 3.74 18.55 -7.62
CA HIS A 63 2.34 18.20 -7.89
C HIS A 63 2.13 17.60 -9.28
N LYS A 64 2.72 18.22 -10.31
CA LYS A 64 2.63 17.73 -11.70
C LYS A 64 3.30 16.37 -11.88
N ARG A 65 4.45 16.16 -11.25
CA ARG A 65 5.16 14.88 -11.29
C ARG A 65 4.35 13.77 -10.63
N ILE A 66 3.75 14.04 -9.46
CA ILE A 66 2.86 13.09 -8.77
C ILE A 66 1.65 12.77 -9.65
N GLN A 67 0.96 13.78 -10.16
CA GLN A 67 -0.20 13.60 -11.02
C GLN A 67 0.11 12.71 -12.24
N ARG A 68 1.20 13.01 -12.95
CA ARG A 68 1.62 12.27 -14.14
C ARG A 68 1.81 10.78 -13.87
N HIS A 69 2.45 10.42 -12.76
CA HIS A 69 2.71 9.01 -12.44
C HIS A 69 1.46 8.32 -11.90
N ALA A 70 0.69 9.00 -11.04
CA ALA A 70 -0.59 8.50 -10.53
C ALA A 70 -1.57 8.12 -11.65
N GLU A 71 -1.66 8.96 -12.69
CA GLU A 71 -2.53 8.73 -13.85
C GLU A 71 -2.16 7.48 -14.67
N THR A 72 -1.00 6.86 -14.43
CA THR A 72 -0.63 5.58 -15.06
C THR A 72 -1.63 4.47 -14.74
N TRP A 73 -2.17 4.44 -13.52
CA TRP A 73 -3.20 3.48 -13.12
C TRP A 73 -4.46 3.58 -13.98
N LEU A 74 -4.82 4.78 -14.45
CA LEU A 74 -6.05 5.03 -15.22
C LEU A 74 -6.05 4.43 -16.63
N LYS A 75 -4.89 3.98 -17.11
CA LYS A 75 -4.80 3.20 -18.35
C LYS A 75 -5.46 1.84 -18.22
N TYR A 76 -5.47 1.28 -17.01
CA TYR A 76 -5.87 -0.10 -16.74
C TYR A 76 -7.07 -0.18 -15.79
N ALA A 77 -7.22 0.80 -14.91
CA ALA A 77 -8.31 0.92 -13.95
C ALA A 77 -9.41 1.85 -14.49
N ASN A 78 -10.65 1.38 -14.49
CA ASN A 78 -11.82 2.22 -14.75
C ASN A 78 -12.14 3.10 -13.55
N LEU A 79 -11.31 4.13 -13.34
CA LEU A 79 -11.47 5.22 -12.40
C LEU A 79 -11.15 6.54 -13.12
N HIS A 80 -11.49 7.65 -12.50
CA HIS A 80 -11.11 8.99 -12.96
C HIS A 80 -10.43 9.76 -11.82
N PHE A 81 -9.31 10.41 -12.09
CA PHE A 81 -8.67 11.31 -11.12
C PHE A 81 -8.89 12.76 -11.53
N THR A 82 -9.40 13.56 -10.59
CA THR A 82 -9.59 14.99 -10.77
C THR A 82 -8.76 15.74 -9.74
N PHE A 83 -7.60 16.25 -10.18
CA PHE A 83 -6.73 17.07 -9.37
C PHE A 83 -7.25 18.51 -9.30
N GLY A 84 -7.33 19.06 -8.09
CA GLY A 84 -7.80 20.41 -7.85
C GLY A 84 -7.70 20.80 -6.38
N ASN A 85 -8.58 21.69 -5.93
CA ASN A 85 -8.61 22.16 -4.53
C ASN A 85 -9.97 21.94 -3.86
N SER A 86 -10.67 20.84 -4.22
CA SER A 86 -11.97 20.51 -3.63
C SER A 86 -11.85 20.30 -2.12
N PRO A 87 -12.60 21.00 -1.27
CA PRO A 87 -12.58 20.76 0.18
C PRO A 87 -13.15 19.38 0.55
N ARG A 88 -13.81 18.69 -0.39
CA ARG A 88 -14.36 17.34 -0.24
C ARG A 88 -13.54 16.29 -0.99
N ALA A 89 -12.26 16.55 -1.24
CA ALA A 89 -11.39 15.59 -1.91
C ALA A 89 -11.28 14.28 -1.12
N GLU A 90 -11.54 13.15 -1.79
CA GLU A 90 -11.36 11.81 -1.26
C GLU A 90 -9.89 11.59 -0.89
N ILE A 91 -8.99 11.97 -1.81
CA ILE A 91 -7.54 11.83 -1.62
C ILE A 91 -6.94 13.22 -1.32
N ARG A 92 -6.20 13.32 -0.21
CA ARG A 92 -5.59 14.56 0.27
C ARG A 92 -4.11 14.31 0.51
N ILE A 93 -3.27 14.87 -0.36
CA ILE A 93 -1.84 14.58 -0.39
C ILE A 93 -1.09 15.69 0.35
N SER A 94 -0.29 15.32 1.33
CA SER A 94 0.76 16.18 1.87
C SER A 94 2.11 15.77 1.28
N CYS A 95 2.86 16.73 0.77
CA CYS A 95 4.24 16.59 0.31
C CYS A 95 5.24 16.93 1.42
N SER A 96 4.75 17.12 2.65
CA SER A 96 5.54 17.40 3.85
C SER A 96 5.30 16.32 4.90
N GLY A 97 6.20 16.22 5.87
CA GLY A 97 6.14 15.19 6.92
C GLY A 97 7.21 14.10 6.75
N GLU A 98 6.93 12.92 7.28
CA GLU A 98 7.87 11.81 7.33
C GLU A 98 7.43 10.65 6.45
N GLY A 99 8.28 10.28 5.49
CA GLY A 99 8.14 9.08 4.67
C GLY A 99 7.05 9.18 3.60
N TYR A 100 6.54 8.01 3.23
CA TYR A 100 5.52 7.83 2.20
C TYR A 100 4.48 6.86 2.73
N TRP A 101 3.20 7.19 2.58
CA TRP A 101 2.11 6.30 2.98
C TRP A 101 0.79 6.73 2.35
N SER A 102 -0.16 5.81 2.27
CA SER A 102 -1.56 6.10 1.95
C SER A 102 -2.52 5.22 2.76
N TYR A 103 -3.72 5.73 3.04
CA TYR A 103 -4.82 4.89 3.48
C TYR A 103 -5.32 4.02 2.31
N VAL A 104 -5.74 2.80 2.63
CA VAL A 104 -6.17 1.83 1.61
C VAL A 104 -7.59 2.13 1.12
N GLY A 105 -7.71 2.56 -0.13
CA GLY A 105 -8.98 2.78 -0.80
C GLY A 105 -9.93 3.70 -0.01
N ARG A 106 -11.15 3.25 0.22
CA ARG A 106 -12.21 3.99 0.91
C ARG A 106 -11.97 4.22 2.40
N ASP A 107 -10.91 3.66 2.99
CA ASP A 107 -10.52 4.06 4.35
C ASP A 107 -10.15 5.56 4.41
N ALA A 108 -9.76 6.17 3.29
CA ALA A 108 -9.60 7.61 3.14
C ALA A 108 -10.88 8.43 3.49
N GLU A 109 -12.07 7.84 3.32
CA GLU A 109 -13.36 8.50 3.64
C GLU A 109 -13.58 8.63 5.16
N LYS A 110 -12.89 7.83 5.97
CA LYS A 110 -12.99 7.84 7.45
C LYS A 110 -12.10 8.90 8.09
N VAL A 111 -11.16 9.46 7.32
CA VAL A 111 -10.17 10.41 7.80
C VAL A 111 -10.76 11.82 7.84
N HIS A 112 -10.44 12.58 8.89
CA HIS A 112 -10.92 13.95 9.05
C HIS A 112 -10.55 14.82 7.83
N PRO A 113 -11.44 15.71 7.32
CA PRO A 113 -11.20 16.45 6.08
C PRO A 113 -9.97 17.37 6.07
N SER A 114 -9.47 17.79 7.23
CA SER A 114 -8.23 18.60 7.35
C SER A 114 -6.95 17.77 7.31
N GLU A 115 -7.03 16.47 7.53
CA GLU A 115 -5.88 15.58 7.64
C GLU A 115 -5.53 14.97 6.26
N PRO A 116 -4.24 14.71 5.98
CA PRO A 116 -3.84 13.99 4.79
C PRO A 116 -4.38 12.56 4.80
N THR A 117 -4.69 12.03 3.61
CA THR A 117 -4.94 10.60 3.39
C THR A 117 -3.80 9.91 2.65
N MET A 118 -2.82 10.71 2.22
CA MET A 118 -1.60 10.25 1.60
C MET A 118 -0.48 11.25 1.95
N VAL A 119 0.70 10.74 2.24
CA VAL A 119 1.92 11.53 2.39
C VAL A 119 2.92 11.07 1.33
N LEU A 120 3.46 12.04 0.61
CA LEU A 120 4.50 11.87 -0.41
C LEU A 120 5.65 12.85 -0.15
N ALA A 121 6.34 12.69 0.98
CA ALA A 121 7.38 13.62 1.44
C ALA A 121 8.76 13.28 0.85
N PHE A 122 8.95 13.59 -0.43
CA PHE A 122 10.20 13.33 -1.14
C PHE A 122 11.31 14.32 -0.78
N PRO A 123 12.58 13.88 -0.66
CA PRO A 123 13.71 14.81 -0.65
C PRO A 123 13.96 15.39 -2.05
N GLU A 124 14.62 16.55 -2.10
CA GLU A 124 14.83 17.33 -3.33
C GLU A 124 15.62 16.55 -4.41
N ASP A 125 16.52 15.66 -4.01
CA ASP A 125 17.44 14.92 -4.87
C ASP A 125 16.98 13.49 -5.21
N VAL A 126 15.69 13.18 -5.02
CA VAL A 126 15.16 11.86 -5.37
C VAL A 126 15.25 11.57 -6.87
N GLU A 127 15.79 10.40 -7.20
CA GLU A 127 15.87 9.90 -8.57
C GLU A 127 14.47 9.66 -9.17
N GLU A 128 14.29 9.96 -10.46
CA GLU A 128 12.96 9.89 -11.10
C GLU A 128 12.36 8.47 -11.08
N GLN A 129 13.20 7.43 -11.15
CA GLN A 129 12.73 6.04 -11.08
C GLN A 129 12.14 5.71 -9.71
N GLU A 130 12.81 6.14 -8.64
CA GLU A 130 12.33 5.95 -7.26
C GLU A 130 11.06 6.78 -7.03
N PHE A 131 11.05 8.04 -7.46
CA PHE A 131 9.88 8.91 -7.38
C PHE A 131 8.66 8.28 -8.05
N ARG A 132 8.83 7.78 -9.28
CA ARG A 132 7.78 7.07 -10.02
C ARG A 132 7.29 5.83 -9.27
N GLY A 133 8.22 4.99 -8.81
CA GLY A 133 7.90 3.75 -8.09
C GLY A 133 7.07 4.03 -6.84
N THR A 134 7.50 4.96 -6.00
CA THR A 134 6.78 5.38 -4.79
C THR A 134 5.41 5.95 -5.11
N VAL A 135 5.29 6.85 -6.09
CA VAL A 135 3.97 7.41 -6.44
C VAL A 135 3.03 6.31 -6.93
N LEU A 136 3.49 5.38 -7.78
CA LEU A 136 2.65 4.28 -8.25
C LEU A 136 2.21 3.38 -7.09
N HIS A 137 3.12 3.07 -6.16
CA HIS A 137 2.86 2.26 -4.98
C HIS A 137 1.80 2.89 -4.06
N GLU A 138 1.99 4.16 -3.66
CA GLU A 138 1.05 4.85 -2.77
C GLU A 138 -0.31 5.04 -3.43
N PHE A 139 -0.35 5.33 -4.74
CA PHE A 139 -1.61 5.38 -5.47
C PHE A 139 -2.26 4.01 -5.63
N GLY A 140 -1.48 2.93 -5.65
CA GLY A 140 -1.97 1.55 -5.54
C GLY A 140 -2.76 1.36 -4.25
N HIS A 141 -2.20 1.75 -3.11
CA HIS A 141 -2.93 1.77 -1.83
C HIS A 141 -4.18 2.64 -1.90
N ALA A 142 -4.06 3.86 -2.41
CA ALA A 142 -5.19 4.79 -2.50
C ALA A 142 -6.36 4.25 -3.36
N ILE A 143 -6.11 3.33 -4.30
CA ILE A 143 -7.15 2.66 -5.09
C ILE A 143 -7.51 1.25 -4.58
N GLY A 144 -6.99 0.84 -3.43
CA GLY A 144 -7.40 -0.38 -2.72
C GLY A 144 -6.46 -1.58 -2.87
N CYS A 145 -5.29 -1.41 -3.49
CA CYS A 145 -4.27 -2.45 -3.48
C CYS A 145 -3.63 -2.58 -2.09
N VAL A 146 -3.21 -3.79 -1.75
CA VAL A 146 -2.49 -4.09 -0.51
C VAL A 146 -1.12 -4.70 -0.85
N HIS A 147 -0.23 -4.73 0.12
CA HIS A 147 1.13 -5.24 -0.05
C HIS A 147 1.18 -6.69 -0.57
N GLU A 148 1.94 -6.94 -1.63
CA GLU A 148 2.10 -8.26 -2.28
C GLU A 148 2.83 -9.26 -1.36
N GLN A 149 3.72 -8.77 -0.49
CA GLN A 149 4.39 -9.61 0.52
C GLN A 149 3.44 -10.16 1.58
N ALA A 150 2.29 -9.51 1.79
CA ALA A 150 1.24 -9.99 2.65
C ALA A 150 0.34 -11.01 1.93
N SER A 151 0.56 -11.27 0.64
CA SER A 151 -0.14 -12.32 -0.08
C SER A 151 0.07 -13.68 0.60
N PRO A 152 -0.97 -14.51 0.76
CA PRO A 152 -0.84 -15.86 1.29
C PRO A 152 0.03 -16.75 0.39
N ALA A 153 0.21 -16.36 -0.88
CA ALA A 153 1.11 -17.01 -1.81
C ALA A 153 2.59 -16.64 -1.61
N ALA A 154 2.89 -15.54 -0.88
CA ALA A 154 4.25 -15.09 -0.63
C ALA A 154 5.00 -16.07 0.28
N ARG A 155 6.18 -16.51 -0.17
CA ARG A 155 7.06 -17.43 0.58
C ARG A 155 8.39 -16.77 0.92
N ILE A 156 8.33 -15.53 1.41
CA ILE A 156 9.53 -14.81 1.84
C ILE A 156 10.07 -15.51 3.11
N PRO A 157 11.33 -15.98 3.11
CA PRO A 157 11.92 -16.67 4.24
C PRO A 157 12.47 -15.65 5.25
N TRP A 158 11.59 -14.91 5.91
CA TRP A 158 11.98 -13.89 6.89
C TRP A 158 12.78 -14.49 8.06
N ASP A 159 13.85 -13.80 8.45
CA ASP A 159 14.47 -13.96 9.76
C ASP A 159 13.78 -12.97 10.72
N GLU A 160 12.66 -13.40 11.31
CA GLU A 160 11.75 -12.50 12.06
C GLU A 160 12.45 -11.70 13.16
N GLU A 161 13.42 -12.30 13.85
CA GLU A 161 14.17 -11.61 14.91
C GLU A 161 15.06 -10.49 14.34
N LYS A 162 15.69 -10.71 13.17
CA LYS A 162 16.39 -9.63 12.47
C LYS A 162 15.44 -8.56 11.97
N VAL A 163 14.26 -8.93 11.47
CA VAL A 163 13.22 -7.96 11.07
C VAL A 163 12.83 -7.09 12.28
N TYR A 164 12.43 -7.68 13.40
CA TYR A 164 12.10 -6.90 14.61
C TYR A 164 13.25 -6.02 15.09
N ALA A 165 14.48 -6.54 15.12
CA ALA A 165 15.65 -5.76 15.53
C ALA A 165 15.93 -4.58 14.59
N TYR A 166 15.79 -4.80 13.28
CA TYR A 166 15.99 -3.79 12.26
C TYR A 166 15.00 -2.62 12.42
N TYR A 167 13.70 -2.92 12.41
CA TYR A 167 12.65 -1.92 12.48
C TYR A 167 12.61 -1.19 13.83
N ARG A 168 12.95 -1.89 14.92
CA ARG A 168 13.15 -1.25 16.23
C ARG A 168 14.32 -0.27 16.21
N LYS A 169 15.46 -0.67 15.63
CA LYS A 169 16.68 0.16 15.61
C LYS A 169 16.53 1.40 14.75
N TRP A 170 15.98 1.25 13.55
CA TRP A 170 15.97 2.31 12.54
C TRP A 170 14.71 3.15 12.53
N HIS A 171 13.58 2.59 12.95
CA HIS A 171 12.28 3.24 12.91
C HIS A 171 11.60 3.35 14.28
N GLY A 172 12.21 2.80 15.34
CA GLY A 172 11.64 2.84 16.69
C GLY A 172 10.38 1.99 16.85
N TRP A 173 10.08 1.11 15.90
CA TRP A 173 8.85 0.31 15.93
C TRP A 173 8.92 -0.76 17.00
N ASP A 174 7.78 -0.97 17.66
CA ASP A 174 7.61 -2.15 18.50
C ASP A 174 7.33 -3.39 17.63
N ARG A 175 7.26 -4.56 18.29
CA ARG A 175 6.99 -5.82 17.60
C ARG A 175 5.61 -5.86 16.96
N ALA A 176 4.59 -5.29 17.61
CA ALA A 176 3.23 -5.34 17.08
C ALA A 176 3.12 -4.55 15.77
N LYS A 177 3.68 -3.33 15.75
CA LYS A 177 3.75 -2.50 14.55
C LYS A 177 4.56 -3.16 13.44
N THR A 178 5.73 -3.72 13.78
CA THR A 178 6.55 -4.43 12.80
C THR A 178 5.83 -5.64 12.23
N PHE A 179 5.16 -6.43 13.08
CA PHE A 179 4.40 -7.58 12.62
C PHE A 179 3.30 -7.14 11.65
N GLN A 180 2.47 -6.18 12.04
CA GLN A 180 1.36 -5.69 11.23
C GLN A 180 1.77 -5.13 9.87
N ASN A 181 2.93 -4.45 9.79
CA ASN A 181 3.36 -3.78 8.57
C ASN A 181 4.28 -4.62 7.68
N VAL A 182 4.97 -5.64 8.23
CA VAL A 182 6.05 -6.35 7.52
C VAL A 182 5.83 -7.85 7.45
N LEU A 183 5.33 -8.46 8.54
CA LEU A 183 5.26 -9.93 8.66
C LEU A 183 3.85 -10.47 8.51
N LEU A 184 2.83 -9.63 8.66
CA LEU A 184 1.43 -10.00 8.53
C LEU A 184 1.18 -10.56 7.12
N ARG A 185 0.51 -11.71 7.07
CA ARG A 185 0.01 -12.31 5.83
C ARG A 185 -1.50 -12.29 5.88
N TYR A 186 -2.12 -11.81 4.82
CA TYR A 186 -3.55 -11.97 4.61
C TYR A 186 -3.87 -13.44 4.39
N SER A 187 -5.03 -13.86 4.88
CA SER A 187 -5.58 -15.16 4.55
C SER A 187 -5.94 -15.20 3.05
N ALA A 188 -5.96 -16.40 2.46
CA ALA A 188 -6.34 -16.61 1.05
C ALA A 188 -7.76 -16.14 0.72
N THR A 189 -8.55 -15.75 1.72
CA THR A 189 -9.95 -15.36 1.61
C THR A 189 -10.16 -13.87 1.84
N GLU A 190 -9.19 -13.20 2.44
CA GLU A 190 -9.18 -11.75 2.67
C GLU A 190 -8.77 -10.97 1.42
N VAL A 191 -8.05 -11.59 0.48
CA VAL A 191 -7.54 -10.92 -0.72
C VAL A 191 -7.91 -11.70 -1.98
N GLN A 192 -8.44 -10.99 -2.98
CA GLN A 192 -8.32 -11.44 -4.36
C GLN A 192 -6.83 -11.48 -4.67
N HIS A 193 -6.26 -12.68 -4.78
CA HIS A 193 -4.83 -12.85 -5.00
C HIS A 193 -4.58 -13.70 -6.24
N THR A 194 -3.51 -13.38 -6.94
CA THR A 194 -2.96 -14.23 -8.00
C THR A 194 -1.77 -15.02 -7.42
N ARG A 195 -0.91 -15.59 -8.29
CA ARG A 195 0.37 -16.13 -7.81
C ARG A 195 1.24 -14.96 -7.34
N HIS A 196 2.06 -15.18 -6.31
CA HIS A 196 2.98 -14.16 -5.81
C HIS A 196 3.80 -13.55 -6.94
N ASP A 197 3.72 -12.22 -7.09
CA ASP A 197 4.46 -11.47 -8.11
C ASP A 197 5.59 -10.64 -7.49
N PRO A 198 6.86 -11.11 -7.53
CA PRO A 198 7.98 -10.36 -6.97
C PRO A 198 8.28 -9.05 -7.71
N HIS A 199 7.71 -8.84 -8.91
CA HIS A 199 7.86 -7.60 -9.68
C HIS A 199 6.70 -6.62 -9.47
N SER A 200 5.68 -6.99 -8.67
CA SER A 200 4.56 -6.11 -8.36
C SER A 200 5.06 -4.79 -7.79
N ILE A 201 4.46 -3.69 -8.21
CA ILE A 201 4.69 -2.38 -7.62
C ILE A 201 4.32 -2.36 -6.13
N MET A 202 3.42 -3.24 -5.70
CA MET A 202 3.00 -3.41 -4.29
C MET A 202 3.92 -4.35 -3.50
N GLN A 203 4.97 -4.89 -4.12
CA GLN A 203 5.97 -5.69 -3.44
C GLN A 203 6.94 -4.79 -2.69
N TYR A 204 7.00 -4.98 -1.37
CA TYR A 204 7.99 -4.31 -0.54
C TYR A 204 9.39 -4.80 -0.87
N ALA A 205 10.39 -3.92 -0.82
CA ALA A 205 11.77 -4.34 -0.90
C ALA A 205 12.08 -5.30 0.27
N VAL A 206 12.72 -6.42 -0.05
CA VAL A 206 13.11 -7.45 0.92
C VAL A 206 14.63 -7.47 0.96
N PRO A 207 15.29 -6.80 1.92
CA PRO A 207 16.74 -6.86 2.04
C PRO A 207 17.20 -8.28 2.39
N ALA A 208 18.25 -8.77 1.70
CA ALA A 208 18.85 -10.08 1.96
C ALA A 208 19.28 -10.30 3.43
N GLU A 209 19.65 -9.22 4.11
CA GLU A 209 20.05 -9.24 5.53
C GLU A 209 18.91 -9.58 6.49
N LEU A 210 17.66 -9.38 6.06
CA LEU A 210 16.45 -9.66 6.86
C LEU A 210 15.88 -11.05 6.58
N THR A 211 16.51 -11.85 5.73
CA THR A 211 16.01 -13.16 5.31
C THR A 211 16.99 -14.29 5.61
N ILE A 212 16.45 -15.49 5.70
CA ILE A 212 17.21 -16.74 5.80
C ILE A 212 17.65 -17.14 4.39
N GLY A 213 18.96 -17.36 4.21
CA GLY A 213 19.52 -17.79 2.93
C GLY A 213 19.75 -16.67 1.90
N GLY A 214 19.57 -15.39 2.28
CA GLY A 214 19.89 -14.24 1.45
C GLY A 214 18.89 -13.95 0.34
N PHE A 215 17.64 -14.40 0.49
CA PHE A 215 16.54 -14.04 -0.41
C PHE A 215 16.35 -12.52 -0.43
N THR A 216 16.24 -11.93 -1.62
CA THR A 216 16.10 -10.49 -1.79
C THR A 216 15.06 -10.14 -2.84
N VAL A 217 14.39 -9.01 -2.64
CA VAL A 217 13.52 -8.38 -3.63
C VAL A 217 13.88 -6.90 -3.67
N GLY A 218 14.18 -6.40 -4.87
CA GLY A 218 14.51 -4.99 -5.09
C GLY A 218 13.28 -4.10 -5.11
N TRP A 219 13.50 -2.80 -5.26
CA TRP A 219 12.43 -1.85 -5.52
C TRP A 219 11.93 -2.01 -6.96
N ASN A 220 10.61 -2.16 -7.11
CA ASN A 220 9.95 -2.11 -8.40
C ASN A 220 9.52 -0.67 -8.68
N ASN A 221 9.80 -0.18 -9.88
CA ASN A 221 9.58 1.22 -10.26
C ASN A 221 8.55 1.38 -11.39
N GLU A 222 7.89 0.27 -11.77
CA GLU A 222 6.90 0.17 -12.85
C GLU A 222 5.81 -0.83 -12.46
N LEU A 223 4.63 -0.74 -13.08
CA LEU A 223 3.57 -1.73 -12.90
C LEU A 223 3.97 -3.04 -13.59
N SER A 224 3.82 -4.16 -12.89
CA SER A 224 4.00 -5.48 -13.47
C SER A 224 2.78 -5.90 -14.31
N GLU A 225 2.92 -6.97 -15.10
CA GLU A 225 1.77 -7.61 -15.76
C GLU A 225 0.72 -8.08 -14.74
N GLY A 226 1.17 -8.51 -13.55
CA GLY A 226 0.31 -8.91 -12.44
C GLY A 226 -0.50 -7.73 -11.90
N ASP A 227 0.13 -6.58 -11.67
CA ASP A 227 -0.53 -5.35 -11.22
C ASP A 227 -1.60 -4.90 -12.22
N ILE A 228 -1.24 -4.91 -13.50
CA ILE A 228 -2.13 -4.52 -14.60
C ILE A 228 -3.34 -5.45 -14.67
N ALA A 229 -3.12 -6.77 -14.68
CA ALA A 229 -4.19 -7.75 -14.73
C ALA A 229 -5.13 -7.64 -13.50
N PHE A 230 -4.54 -7.46 -12.31
CA PHE A 230 -5.28 -7.32 -11.07
C PHE A 230 -6.15 -6.06 -11.07
N ILE A 231 -5.57 -4.90 -11.40
CA ILE A 231 -6.31 -3.64 -11.34
C ILE A 231 -7.39 -3.55 -12.43
N SER A 232 -7.16 -4.13 -13.61
CA SER A 232 -8.18 -4.23 -14.66
C SER A 232 -9.32 -5.17 -14.28
N HIS A 233 -9.04 -6.22 -13.50
CA HIS A 233 -10.09 -7.06 -12.92
C HIS A 233 -10.86 -6.31 -11.82
N MET A 234 -10.14 -5.57 -10.97
CA MET A 234 -10.73 -4.79 -9.90
C MET A 234 -11.64 -3.68 -10.46
N TYR A 235 -11.17 -2.92 -11.45
CA TYR A 235 -11.91 -1.80 -12.05
C TYR A 235 -12.12 -2.02 -13.56
N PRO A 236 -13.06 -2.90 -13.96
CA PRO A 236 -13.24 -3.28 -15.36
C PRO A 236 -13.86 -2.16 -16.21
N GLY A 237 -13.56 -2.16 -17.51
CA GLY A 237 -14.20 -1.25 -18.48
C GLY A 237 -13.26 -0.22 -19.12
N ARG A 238 -11.95 -0.27 -18.85
CA ARG A 238 -10.92 0.30 -19.72
C ARG A 238 -10.55 -0.75 -20.78
N ALA A 239 -10.52 -0.35 -22.05
CA ALA A 239 -10.18 -1.18 -23.20
C ALA A 239 -8.81 -0.80 -23.75
#